data_AF-H4F6W8-F1
#
_entry.id   AF-H4F6W8-F1
#
_cell.length_a   1.000
_cell.length_b   1.000
_cell.length_c   1.000
_cell.angle_alpha   90.00
_cell.angle_beta   90.00
_cell.angle_gamma   90.00
#
_symmetry.space_group_name_H-M   'P 1'
#
loop_
_entity.id
_entity.type
_entity.pdbx_description
1 polymer ?
#
loop_
_entity_poly.entity_id
_entity_poly.type
_entity_poly.pdbx_seq_one_letter_code
_entity_poly.pdbx_strand_id
1 'polypeptide(L)'
;MNCDPIPSAMLRAVCASFRRFENIGVHLDTETVATLLRNLRMIEELTRNQEEELEIRAEMLRIKADRPDPAPLAYTGVIIPMPRRRPALRVVGSPDGGDAA
;
A
#
# COMPACT_ATOMS: atom_id res chain seq x y z
N MET A 1 14.74 -3.37 15.50
CA MET A 1 14.00 -4.05 14.42
C MET A 1 13.47 -5.35 15.00
N ASN A 2 12.20 -5.38 15.40
CA ASN A 2 11.55 -6.62 15.80
C ASN A 2 11.14 -7.34 14.52
N CYS A 3 11.93 -8.31 14.10
CA CYS A 3 11.52 -9.22 13.05
C CYS A 3 10.65 -10.28 13.73
N ASP A 4 9.35 -10.28 13.45
CA ASP A 4 8.49 -11.38 13.85
C ASP A 4 9.09 -12.70 13.35
N PRO A 5 9.04 -13.77 14.16
CA PRO A 5 9.67 -15.03 13.81
C PRO A 5 9.05 -15.58 12.52
N ILE A 6 9.89 -15.88 11.54
CA ILE A 6 9.44 -16.48 10.28
C ILE A 6 8.96 -17.92 10.58
N PRO A 7 7.74 -18.33 10.19
CA PRO A 7 7.19 -19.66 10.46
C PRO A 7 8.13 -20.81 10.07
N SER A 8 8.83 -20.66 8.94
CA SER A 8 9.81 -21.65 8.46
C SER A 8 11.03 -21.80 9.39
N ALA A 9 11.45 -20.74 10.07
CA ALA A 9 12.52 -20.81 11.07
C ALA A 9 12.06 -21.53 12.33
N MET A 10 10.82 -21.33 12.75
CA MET A 10 10.21 -22.04 13.89
C MET A 10 10.06 -23.54 13.59
N LEU A 11 9.55 -23.91 12.42
CA LEU A 11 9.49 -25.31 11.98
C LEU A 11 10.88 -25.96 11.96
N ARG A 12 11.88 -25.27 11.43
CA ARG A 12 13.26 -25.79 11.39
C ARG A 12 13.82 -26.05 12.79
N ALA A 13 13.53 -25.17 13.75
CA ALA A 13 13.96 -25.36 15.14
C ALA A 13 13.29 -26.59 15.77
N VAL A 14 11.98 -26.76 15.55
CA VAL A 14 11.22 -27.94 16.00
C VAL A 14 11.78 -29.22 15.37
N CYS A 15 11.97 -29.26 14.05
CA CYS A 15 12.55 -30.44 13.39
C CYS A 15 13.97 -30.75 13.91
N ALA A 16 14.80 -29.72 14.14
CA ALA A 16 16.15 -29.89 14.67
C ALA A 16 16.16 -30.48 16.08
N SER A 17 15.20 -30.10 16.95
CA SER A 17 15.11 -30.68 18.29
C SER A 17 14.73 -32.16 18.26
N PHE A 18 13.97 -32.61 17.24
CA PHE A 18 13.53 -34.00 17.12
C PHE A 18 14.45 -34.91 16.30
N ARG A 19 15.39 -34.37 15.52
CA ARG A 19 16.31 -35.17 14.68
C ARG A 19 17.08 -36.27 15.43
N ARG A 20 17.42 -36.04 16.70
CA ARG A 20 18.19 -37.01 17.50
C ARG A 20 17.40 -38.28 17.81
N PHE A 21 16.08 -38.26 17.59
CA PHE A 21 15.16 -39.33 17.94
C PHE A 21 14.58 -40.06 16.74
N GLU A 22 14.94 -39.64 15.52
CA GLU A 22 14.40 -40.16 14.25
C GLU A 22 14.56 -41.67 14.10
N ASN A 23 15.65 -42.24 14.65
CA ASN A 23 15.97 -43.67 14.53
C ASN A 23 15.73 -44.50 15.80
N ILE A 24 15.30 -43.85 16.90
CA ILE A 24 15.18 -44.50 18.22
C ILE A 24 13.72 -44.49 18.69
N GLY A 25 12.90 -43.57 18.15
CA GLY A 25 11.58 -43.28 18.65
C GLY A 25 11.65 -42.49 19.96
N VAL A 26 10.61 -41.71 20.26
CA VAL A 26 10.53 -40.95 21.51
C VAL A 26 9.14 -41.10 22.11
N HIS A 27 9.11 -41.44 23.40
CA HIS A 27 7.92 -41.29 24.22
C HIS A 27 7.91 -39.88 24.78
N LEU A 28 6.95 -39.08 24.33
CA LEU A 28 6.72 -37.76 24.89
C LEU A 28 5.74 -37.88 26.05
N ASP A 29 6.06 -37.23 27.16
CA ASP A 29 5.07 -37.00 28.21
C ASP A 29 3.98 -36.02 27.73
N THR A 30 2.87 -35.99 28.46
CA THR A 30 1.70 -35.18 28.13
C THR A 30 2.01 -33.68 28.03
N GLU A 31 2.92 -33.14 28.84
CA GLU A 31 3.27 -31.73 28.85
C GLU A 31 4.09 -31.36 27.60
N THR A 32 5.00 -32.25 27.21
CA THR A 32 5.80 -32.10 25.99
C THR A 32 4.92 -32.16 24.75
N VAL A 33 3.94 -33.09 24.70
CA VAL A 33 2.95 -33.14 23.61
C VAL A 33 2.10 -31.87 23.56
N ALA A 34 1.62 -31.40 24.71
CA ALA A 34 0.82 -30.17 24.78
C ALA A 34 1.60 -28.94 24.28
N THR A 35 2.90 -28.86 24.62
CA THR A 35 3.80 -27.81 24.16
C THR A 35 4.01 -27.88 22.65
N LEU A 36 4.24 -29.07 22.10
CA LEU A 36 4.39 -29.27 20.67
C LEU A 36 3.13 -28.83 19.91
N LEU A 37 1.95 -29.24 20.37
CA LEU A 37 0.68 -28.86 19.77
C LEU A 37 0.44 -27.34 19.84
N ARG A 38 0.78 -26.70 20.96
CA ARG A 38 0.70 -25.23 21.08
C ARG A 38 1.63 -24.54 20.07
N ASN A 39 2.86 -25.02 19.93
CA ASN A 39 3.81 -24.45 18.98
C ASN A 39 3.36 -24.61 17.54
N LEU A 40 2.78 -25.77 17.18
CA LEU A 40 2.23 -26.01 15.85
C LEU A 40 1.06 -25.07 15.53
N ARG A 41 0.12 -24.87 16.48
CA ARG A 41 -0.97 -23.89 16.31
C ARG A 41 -0.45 -22.46 16.12
N MET A 42 0.57 -22.07 16.89
CA MET A 42 1.19 -20.76 16.73
C MET A 42 1.82 -20.60 15.33
N ILE A 43 2.46 -21.64 14.80
CA ILE A 43 3.02 -21.64 13.44
C ILE A 43 1.90 -21.52 12.40
N GLU A 44 0.77 -22.21 12.58
CA GLU A 44 -0.41 -22.09 11.70
C GLU A 44 -0.96 -20.66 11.69
N GLU A 45 -1.15 -20.06 12.87
CA GLU A 45 -1.63 -18.68 13.00
C GLU A 45 -0.68 -17.68 12.34
N LEU A 46 0.63 -17.81 12.57
CA LEU A 46 1.63 -16.93 11.95
C LEU A 46 1.65 -17.10 10.42
N THR A 47 1.49 -18.32 9.92
CA THR A 47 1.45 -18.59 8.48
C THR A 47 0.23 -17.94 7.84
N ARG A 48 -0.94 -18.08 8.46
CA ARG A 48 -2.17 -17.44 8.00
C ARG A 48 -2.05 -15.92 7.97
N ASN A 49 -1.51 -15.32 9.04
CA ASN A 49 -1.29 -13.87 9.08
C ASN A 49 -0.34 -13.40 7.96
N GLN A 50 0.68 -14.21 7.63
CA GLN A 50 1.58 -13.91 6.51
C GLN A 50 0.89 -14.03 5.16
N GLU A 51 0.01 -15.02 4.96
CA GLU A 51 -0.78 -15.15 3.74
C GLU A 51 -1.72 -13.95 3.55
N GLU A 52 -2.42 -13.53 4.60
CA GLU A 52 -3.29 -12.34 4.59
C GLU A 52 -2.48 -11.07 4.28
N GLU A 53 -1.30 -10.89 4.90
CA GLU A 53 -0.38 -9.78 4.58
C GLU A 53 0.06 -9.78 3.11
N LEU A 54 0.36 -10.95 2.55
CA LEU A 54 0.77 -11.09 1.15
C LEU A 54 -0.37 -10.76 0.18
N GLU A 55 -1.60 -11.17 0.51
CA GLU A 55 -2.80 -10.84 -0.26
C GLU A 55 -3.06 -9.32 -0.25
N ILE A 56 -2.99 -8.68 0.91
CA ILE A 56 -3.12 -7.21 1.04
C ILE A 56 -2.05 -6.51 0.21
N ARG A 57 -0.80 -6.97 0.25
CA ARG A 57 0.30 -6.40 -0.56
C ARG A 57 0.06 -6.59 -2.05
N ALA A 58 -0.45 -7.75 -2.48
CA ALA A 58 -0.76 -8.01 -3.88
C ALA A 58 -1.87 -7.08 -4.39
N GLU A 59 -2.93 -6.88 -3.61
CA GLU A 59 -4.02 -5.97 -3.99
C GLU A 59 -3.55 -4.50 -4.00
N MET A 60 -2.72 -4.07 -3.04
CA MET A 60 -2.12 -2.74 -3.08
C MET A 60 -1.25 -2.51 -4.32
N LEU A 61 -0.48 -3.52 -4.75
CA LEU A 61 0.31 -3.46 -5.98
C LEU A 61 -0.59 -3.37 -7.21
N ARG A 62 -1.71 -4.11 -7.23
CA ARG A 62 -2.70 -4.04 -8.30
C ARG A 62 -3.31 -2.64 -8.41
N ILE A 63 -3.74 -2.06 -7.29
CA ILE A 63 -4.28 -0.69 -7.24
C ILE A 63 -3.23 0.33 -7.69
N LYS A 64 -1.95 0.15 -7.31
CA LYS A 64 -0.86 1.02 -7.78
C LYS A 64 -0.60 0.88 -9.28
N ALA A 65 -0.73 -0.31 -9.85
CA ALA A 65 -0.58 -0.54 -11.28
C ALA A 65 -1.74 0.03 -12.10
N ASP A 66 -2.97 -0.03 -11.56
CA ASP A 66 -4.18 0.53 -12.19
C ASP A 66 -4.30 2.06 -12.01
N ARG A 67 -3.53 2.66 -11.09
CA ARG A 67 -3.40 4.11 -11.04
C ARG A 67 -2.42 4.56 -12.13
N PRO A 68 -2.86 5.34 -13.14
CA PRO A 68 -1.92 6.04 -13.98
C PRO A 68 -1.07 6.93 -13.08
N ASP A 69 0.24 6.82 -13.23
CA ASP A 69 1.21 7.73 -12.62
C ASP A 69 0.70 9.16 -12.92
N PRO A 70 0.55 10.06 -11.93
CA PRO A 70 0.32 11.45 -12.26
C PRO A 70 1.56 11.86 -13.04
N ALA A 71 1.42 11.91 -14.37
CA ALA A 71 2.49 12.30 -15.27
C ALA A 71 3.17 13.51 -14.64
N PRO A 72 4.50 13.50 -14.46
CA PRO A 72 5.18 14.67 -13.93
C PRO A 72 4.68 15.81 -14.80
N LEU A 73 3.96 16.76 -14.19
CA LEU A 73 3.64 18.01 -14.84
C LEU A 73 5.00 18.59 -15.16
N ALA A 74 5.46 18.32 -16.38
CA ALA A 74 6.59 18.96 -16.95
C ALA A 74 6.16 20.43 -16.93
N TYR A 75 6.68 21.17 -15.96
CA TYR A 75 6.79 22.62 -16.02
C TYR A 75 7.74 22.94 -17.19
N THR A 76 7.42 22.49 -18.40
CA THR A 76 7.80 23.21 -19.59
C THR A 76 6.97 24.47 -19.51
N GLY A 77 7.62 25.59 -19.21
CA GLY A 77 7.03 26.91 -19.30
C GLY A 77 6.52 27.14 -20.71
N VAL A 78 5.33 26.65 -21.01
CA VAL A 78 4.52 27.13 -22.12
C VAL A 78 3.84 28.35 -21.55
N ILE A 79 4.45 29.50 -21.81
CA ILE A 79 3.78 30.79 -21.65
C ILE A 79 2.59 30.74 -22.59
N ILE A 80 1.40 30.46 -22.04
CA ILE A 80 0.15 30.62 -22.77
C ILE A 80 -0.06 32.13 -22.90
N PRO A 81 0.01 32.72 -24.11
CA PRO A 81 -0.29 34.14 -24.25
C PRO A 81 -1.77 34.34 -23.92
N MET A 82 -2.02 35.00 -22.79
CA MET A 82 -3.33 35.55 -22.45
C MET A 82 -3.84 36.40 -23.63
N PRO A 83 -5.02 36.12 -24.21
CA PRO A 83 -5.58 36.99 -25.22
C PRO A 83 -5.94 38.31 -24.53
N ARG A 84 -5.18 39.36 -24.85
CA ARG A 84 -5.51 40.75 -24.47
C ARG A 84 -6.82 41.14 -25.16
N ARG A 85 -7.96 40.78 -24.57
CA ARG A 85 -9.22 41.43 -24.88
C ARG A 85 -9.16 42.82 -24.25
N ARG A 86 -8.90 43.84 -25.07
CA ARG A 86 -9.35 45.19 -24.76
C ARG A 86 -10.87 45.20 -24.96
N PRO A 87 -11.70 45.50 -23.95
CA PRO A 87 -13.00 46.08 -24.23
C PRO A 87 -12.77 47.58 -24.39
N ALA A 88 -12.80 48.05 -25.63
CA ALA A 88 -13.07 49.46 -25.88
C ALA A 88 -14.52 49.72 -25.42
N LEU A 89 -14.69 50.32 -24.24
CA LEU A 89 -15.96 50.91 -23.84
C LEU A 89 -16.21 52.11 -24.76
N ARG A 90 -16.96 51.87 -25.84
CA ARG A 90 -17.51 52.92 -26.71
C ARG A 90 -18.79 53.41 -26.03
N VAL A 91 -18.71 54.51 -25.29
CA VAL A 91 -19.91 55.26 -24.90
C VAL A 91 -20.44 55.90 -26.17
N VAL A 92 -21.49 55.31 -26.75
CA VAL A 92 -22.28 55.95 -27.79
C VAL A 92 -23.16 56.97 -27.07
N GLY A 93 -22.72 58.23 -27.09
CA GLY A 93 -23.62 59.36 -26.85
C GLY A 93 -24.68 59.37 -27.95
N SER A 94 -25.94 59.42 -27.54
CA SER A 94 -27.03 59.78 -28.45
C SER A 94 -27.11 61.31 -28.49
N PRO A 95 -27.19 61.93 -29.68
CA PRO A 95 -27.26 63.37 -29.89
C PRO A 95 -28.71 63.88 -29.89
N ASP A 96 -28.94 65.07 -29.34
CA ASP A 96 -29.64 66.21 -29.98
C ASP A 96 -30.31 67.16 -28.98
N GLY A 97 -30.07 68.47 -29.21
CA GLY A 97 -30.77 69.64 -28.64
C GLY A 97 -30.19 70.13 -27.31
N GLY A 98 -29.55 71.30 -27.16
CA GLY A 98 -29.66 72.53 -27.93
C GLY A 98 -30.90 73.33 -27.51
N ASP A 99 -30.82 74.11 -26.42
CA ASP A 99 -31.38 75.47 -26.30
C ASP A 99 -31.00 76.09 -24.94
N ALA A 100 -31.25 77.40 -24.82
CA ALA A 100 -30.45 78.44 -24.22
C ALA A 100 -30.80 78.87 -22.77
N ALA A 101 -29.96 79.82 -22.34
CA ALA A 101 -30.15 80.89 -21.34
C ALA A 101 -29.90 80.55 -19.85
#